data_AF-A0A3D9FTL4-F1
#
_entry.id   AF-A0A3D9FTL4-F1
#
_cell.length_a   1.000
_cell.length_b   1.000
_cell.length_c   1.000
_cell.angle_alpha   90.00
_cell.angle_beta   90.00
_cell.angle_gamma   90.00
#
_symmetry.space_group_name_H-M   'P 1'
#
loop_
_entity.id
_entity.type
_entity.pdbx_description
1 polymer ?
#
loop_
_entity_poly.entity_id
_entity_poly.type
_entity_poly.pdbx_seq_one_letter_code
_entity_poly.pdbx_strand_id
1 'polypeptide(L)'
;MKLFLPAICLMFLTVFSSQAQTTPAPSTNPFPSISTLTNWASLNSQSQFDIAIRAVGFKFEVKEPGAESTAYTYIRKVTVNEVNYTDRIVYRITNNNSASIISLVTASTDLVSLYTPQLASFKNNNCKTEMSKDKNTTCSCYESANFAIDLCDERVKLTMGDGNKYFVSVAKK
;
A
#
# COMPACT_ATOMS: atom_id res chain seq x y z
N MET A 1 -75.05 41.50 -16.41
CA MET A 1 -74.71 40.19 -15.78
C MET A 1 -74.07 39.34 -16.86
N LYS A 2 -72.85 38.80 -16.83
CA LYS A 2 -71.82 38.43 -15.83
C LYS A 2 -70.47 38.46 -16.61
N LEU A 3 -69.42 39.13 -16.16
CA LEU A 3 -68.36 38.70 -15.23
C LEU A 3 -67.40 37.57 -15.73
N PHE A 4 -66.14 37.99 -16.00
CA PHE A 4 -64.78 37.42 -15.73
C PHE A 4 -64.32 36.03 -16.24
N LEU A 5 -63.22 36.02 -17.03
CA LEU A 5 -61.85 35.46 -16.81
C LEU A 5 -61.66 34.11 -16.02
N PRO A 6 -60.47 33.47 -16.01
CA PRO A 6 -59.67 32.79 -17.04
C PRO A 6 -59.08 31.42 -16.51
N ALA A 7 -57.97 30.95 -17.10
CA ALA A 7 -56.96 30.07 -16.49
C ALA A 7 -57.25 28.56 -16.38
N ILE A 8 -56.82 27.81 -17.41
CA ILE A 8 -56.51 26.37 -17.29
C ILE A 8 -55.14 26.26 -16.63
N CYS A 9 -55.12 25.65 -15.44
CA CYS A 9 -53.96 25.40 -14.61
C CYS A 9 -52.85 24.62 -15.32
N LEU A 10 -51.64 25.19 -15.27
CA LEU A 10 -50.39 24.43 -15.24
C LEU A 10 -50.38 23.52 -14.01
N MET A 11 -50.15 22.23 -14.20
CA MET A 11 -49.45 21.40 -13.23
C MET A 11 -48.34 20.63 -13.95
N PHE A 12 -47.19 21.29 -14.12
CA PHE A 12 -45.93 20.59 -14.34
C PHE A 12 -45.46 20.09 -12.97
N LEU A 13 -45.58 18.79 -12.75
CA LEU A 13 -44.93 18.08 -11.66
C LEU A 13 -43.41 18.22 -11.84
N THR A 14 -42.80 19.05 -11.00
CA THR A 14 -41.35 19.10 -10.80
C THR A 14 -40.92 17.83 -10.08
N VAL A 15 -40.48 16.83 -10.85
CA VAL A 15 -39.70 15.71 -10.31
C VAL A 15 -38.36 16.27 -9.87
N PHE A 16 -38.23 16.56 -8.58
CA PHE A 16 -36.94 16.83 -7.95
C PHE A 16 -36.10 15.56 -8.10
N SER A 17 -35.25 15.54 -9.12
CA SER A 17 -34.16 14.59 -9.23
C SER A 17 -33.18 14.90 -8.10
N SER A 18 -33.31 14.23 -6.97
CA SER A 18 -32.24 14.07 -6.00
C SER A 18 -31.10 13.33 -6.72
N GLN A 19 -30.24 14.08 -7.40
CA GLN A 19 -28.90 13.59 -7.73
C GLN A 19 -28.22 13.37 -6.38
N ALA A 20 -28.27 12.14 -5.89
CA ALA A 20 -27.36 11.67 -4.88
C ALA A 20 -25.96 11.90 -5.45
N GLN A 21 -25.34 12.99 -5.01
CA GLN A 21 -23.96 13.30 -5.28
C GLN A 21 -23.19 12.14 -4.67
N THR A 22 -22.83 11.17 -5.51
CA THR A 22 -21.89 10.12 -5.14
C THR A 22 -20.58 10.84 -4.92
N THR A 23 -20.33 11.27 -3.67
CA THR A 23 -18.96 11.54 -3.23
C THR A 23 -18.15 10.33 -3.69
N PRO A 24 -17.17 10.48 -4.58
CA PRO A 24 -16.31 9.39 -4.96
C PRO A 24 -15.77 8.81 -3.65
N ALA A 25 -16.03 7.52 -3.39
CA ALA A 25 -15.35 6.85 -2.30
C ALA A 25 -13.86 7.17 -2.48
N PRO A 26 -13.14 7.62 -1.43
CA PRO A 26 -11.71 7.86 -1.55
C PRO A 26 -11.11 6.60 -2.15
N SER A 27 -10.44 6.75 -3.29
CA SER A 27 -9.78 5.66 -3.98
C SER A 27 -8.73 5.10 -3.02
N THR A 28 -9.11 4.07 -2.26
CA THR A 28 -8.18 3.35 -1.40
C THR A 28 -7.31 2.55 -2.33
N ASN A 29 -6.07 3.01 -2.55
CA ASN A 29 -5.08 2.23 -3.28
C ASN A 29 -4.94 0.88 -2.56
N PRO A 30 -5.35 -0.26 -3.16
CA PRO A 30 -5.39 -1.51 -2.44
C PRO A 30 -3.95 -1.96 -2.16
N PHE A 31 -3.58 -2.04 -0.89
CA PHE A 31 -2.29 -2.59 -0.45
C PHE A 31 -2.49 -3.98 0.16
N PRO A 32 -1.53 -4.91 -0.03
CA PRO A 32 -1.57 -6.23 0.59
C PRO A 32 -1.59 -6.11 2.11
N SER A 33 -2.35 -6.99 2.78
CA SER A 33 -2.37 -7.09 4.24
C SER A 33 -1.05 -7.62 4.80
N ILE A 34 -0.81 -7.46 6.12
CA ILE A 34 0.33 -8.10 6.80
C ILE A 34 0.31 -9.62 6.59
N SER A 35 -0.87 -10.25 6.68
CA SER A 35 -1.03 -11.70 6.43
C SER A 35 -0.58 -12.09 5.01
N THR A 36 -0.94 -11.29 4.00
CA THR A 36 -0.50 -11.47 2.62
C THR A 36 1.03 -11.36 2.50
N LEU A 37 1.62 -10.33 3.12
CA LEU A 37 3.07 -10.12 3.10
C LEU A 37 3.83 -11.27 3.79
N THR A 38 3.34 -11.77 4.93
CA THR A 38 3.94 -12.93 5.62
C THR A 38 3.82 -14.23 4.81
N ASN A 39 2.72 -14.41 4.08
CA ASN A 39 2.55 -15.54 3.18
C ASN A 39 3.56 -15.46 2.02
N TRP A 40 3.73 -14.29 1.41
CA TRP A 40 4.71 -14.09 0.36
C TRP A 40 6.16 -14.29 0.82
N ALA A 41 6.51 -13.81 2.02
CA ALA A 41 7.81 -14.06 2.64
C ALA A 41 8.07 -15.54 2.97
N SER A 42 7.06 -16.40 2.88
CA SER A 42 7.17 -17.84 3.10
C SER A 42 7.27 -18.66 1.80
N LEU A 43 7.11 -18.03 0.63
CA LEU A 43 7.07 -18.77 -0.65
C LEU A 43 8.40 -19.41 -1.00
N ASN A 44 9.53 -18.76 -0.68
CA ASN A 44 10.86 -19.25 -1.03
C ASN A 44 10.99 -19.69 -2.50
N SER A 45 10.19 -19.07 -3.39
CA SER A 45 10.15 -19.37 -4.81
C SER A 45 9.78 -18.11 -5.58
N GLN A 46 10.68 -17.69 -6.48
CA GLN A 46 10.42 -16.49 -7.27
C GLN A 46 9.24 -16.66 -8.22
N SER A 47 9.05 -17.84 -8.82
CA SER A 47 7.93 -18.06 -9.75
C SER A 47 6.58 -18.00 -9.04
N GLN A 48 6.48 -18.56 -7.83
CA GLN A 48 5.27 -18.46 -7.01
C GLN A 48 5.02 -17.01 -6.58
N PHE A 49 6.07 -16.29 -6.18
CA PHE A 49 5.95 -14.89 -5.83
C PHE A 49 5.52 -14.03 -7.03
N ASP A 50 6.10 -14.25 -8.21
CA ASP A 50 5.77 -13.55 -9.45
C ASP A 50 4.29 -13.68 -9.82
N ILE A 51 3.73 -14.89 -9.69
CA ILE A 51 2.30 -15.13 -9.92
C ILE A 51 1.45 -14.35 -8.91
N ALA A 52 1.79 -14.45 -7.62
CA ALA A 52 1.03 -13.82 -6.56
C ALA A 52 1.07 -12.28 -6.64
N ILE A 53 2.22 -11.70 -6.96
CA ILE A 53 2.42 -10.25 -6.98
C ILE A 53 1.80 -9.58 -8.21
N ARG A 54 1.74 -10.29 -9.35
CA ARG A 54 1.03 -9.80 -10.54
C ARG A 54 -0.48 -9.67 -10.31
N ALA A 55 -1.07 -10.53 -9.48
CA ALA A 55 -2.49 -10.47 -9.15
C ALA A 55 -2.89 -9.16 -8.43
N VAL A 56 -1.94 -8.47 -7.79
CA VAL A 56 -2.15 -7.17 -7.11
C VAL A 56 -1.64 -5.97 -7.93
N GLY A 57 -1.35 -6.18 -9.21
CA GLY A 57 -1.04 -5.12 -10.18
C GLY A 57 0.42 -4.69 -10.27
N PHE A 58 1.32 -5.34 -9.52
CA PHE A 58 2.75 -5.09 -9.60
C PHE A 58 3.37 -5.83 -10.80
N LYS A 59 4.27 -5.15 -11.52
CA LYS A 59 4.96 -5.66 -12.70
C LYS A 59 6.44 -5.81 -12.41
N PHE A 60 7.03 -6.90 -12.87
CA PHE A 60 8.47 -7.13 -12.74
C PHE A 60 9.26 -6.01 -13.42
N GLU A 61 10.32 -5.54 -12.75
CA GLU A 61 11.18 -4.47 -13.23
C GLU A 61 12.62 -4.96 -13.41
N VAL A 62 13.22 -5.49 -12.36
CA VAL A 62 14.65 -5.84 -12.37
C VAL A 62 14.96 -7.03 -11.47
N LYS A 63 15.96 -7.83 -11.89
CA LYS A 63 16.60 -8.87 -11.10
C LYS A 63 18.02 -8.43 -10.77
N GLU A 64 18.37 -8.45 -9.49
CA GLU A 64 19.68 -8.06 -8.99
C GLU A 64 20.31 -9.25 -8.24
N PRO A 65 21.21 -10.00 -8.88
CA PRO A 65 21.93 -11.09 -8.21
C PRO A 65 22.96 -10.53 -7.22
N GLY A 66 22.97 -11.10 -6.02
CA GLY A 66 24.00 -10.88 -5.01
C GLY A 66 24.68 -12.18 -4.61
N ALA A 67 25.77 -12.07 -3.84
CA ALA A 67 26.56 -13.23 -3.43
C ALA A 67 25.73 -14.28 -2.65
N GLU A 68 24.85 -13.83 -1.76
CA GLU A 68 24.07 -14.71 -0.87
C GLU A 68 22.57 -14.75 -1.19
N SER A 69 22.08 -13.74 -1.90
CA SER A 69 20.66 -13.61 -2.23
C SER A 69 20.46 -12.93 -3.57
N THR A 70 19.32 -13.18 -4.20
CA THR A 70 18.87 -12.48 -5.39
C THR A 70 17.65 -11.64 -5.05
N ALA A 71 17.65 -10.38 -5.48
CA ALA A 71 16.51 -9.48 -5.36
C ALA A 71 15.73 -9.39 -6.67
N TYR A 72 14.41 -9.41 -6.56
CA TYR A 72 13.47 -9.26 -7.67
C TYR A 72 12.56 -8.08 -7.34
N THR A 73 12.72 -7.00 -8.11
CA THR A 73 11.97 -5.76 -7.91
C THR A 73 10.76 -5.73 -8.82
N TYR A 74 9.64 -5.31 -8.26
CA TYR A 74 8.38 -5.13 -8.94
C TYR A 74 7.82 -3.73 -8.64
N ILE A 75 7.20 -3.11 -9.64
CA ILE A 75 6.63 -1.77 -9.54
C ILE A 75 5.14 -1.76 -9.87
N ARG A 76 4.40 -0.87 -9.23
CA ARG A 76 3.02 -0.56 -9.56
C ARG A 76 2.84 0.95 -9.65
N LYS A 77 2.41 1.43 -10.80
CA LYS A 77 2.08 2.84 -11.02
C LYS A 77 0.61 3.05 -10.71
N VAL A 78 0.30 4.01 -9.86
CA VAL A 78 -1.06 4.30 -9.37
C VAL A 78 -1.29 5.81 -9.35
N THR A 79 -2.53 6.22 -9.53
CA THR A 79 -2.94 7.62 -9.36
C THR A 79 -3.85 7.71 -8.15
N VAL A 80 -3.47 8.50 -7.15
CA VAL A 80 -4.26 8.74 -5.92
C VAL A 80 -4.40 10.24 -5.76
N ASN A 81 -5.62 10.74 -5.67
CA ASN A 81 -5.92 12.18 -5.58
C ASN A 81 -5.19 13.00 -6.66
N GLU A 82 -5.27 12.56 -7.93
CA GLU A 82 -4.63 13.18 -9.10
C GLU A 82 -3.09 13.19 -9.09
N VAL A 83 -2.46 12.56 -8.09
CA VAL A 83 -1.01 12.41 -8.01
C VAL A 83 -0.59 11.02 -8.49
N ASN A 84 0.40 10.96 -9.40
CA ASN A 84 0.98 9.72 -9.86
C ASN A 84 2.09 9.25 -8.92
N TYR A 85 1.95 8.03 -8.41
CA TYR A 85 2.93 7.36 -7.57
C TYR A 85 3.47 6.11 -8.24
N THR A 86 4.68 5.71 -7.84
CA THR A 86 5.25 4.39 -8.14
C THR A 86 5.50 3.66 -6.83
N ASP A 87 4.66 2.66 -6.55
CA ASP A 87 4.86 1.73 -5.46
C ASP A 87 5.91 0.70 -5.89
N ARG A 88 6.79 0.30 -5.00
CA ARG A 88 7.84 -0.69 -5.28
C ARG A 88 7.82 -1.78 -4.22
N ILE A 89 7.86 -3.03 -4.66
CA ILE A 89 8.05 -4.18 -3.79
C ILE A 89 9.25 -5.00 -4.27
N VAL A 90 10.12 -5.36 -3.33
CA VAL A 90 11.31 -6.15 -3.58
C VAL A 90 11.15 -7.48 -2.87
N TYR A 91 11.23 -8.56 -3.62
CA TYR A 91 11.34 -9.91 -3.08
C TYR A 91 12.79 -10.34 -3.14
N ARG A 92 13.40 -10.49 -1.97
CA ARG A 92 14.77 -10.99 -1.83
C ARG A 92 14.70 -12.43 -1.36
N ILE A 93 15.35 -13.34 -2.06
CA ILE A 93 15.40 -14.76 -1.72
C ILE A 93 16.86 -15.19 -1.64
N THR A 94 17.22 -15.99 -0.64
CA THR A 94 18.56 -16.59 -0.55
C THR A 94 18.82 -17.49 -1.75
N ASN A 95 20.07 -17.57 -2.22
CA ASN A 95 20.39 -18.28 -3.47
C ASN A 95 20.13 -19.80 -3.39
N ASN A 96 20.03 -20.35 -2.16
CA ASN A 96 19.63 -21.74 -1.89
C ASN A 96 18.12 -21.90 -1.63
N ASN A 97 17.32 -20.85 -1.83
CA ASN A 97 15.88 -20.81 -1.59
C ASN A 97 15.45 -21.19 -0.15
N SER A 98 16.33 -21.01 0.84
CA SER A 98 16.01 -21.35 2.24
C SER A 98 15.16 -20.29 2.93
N ALA A 99 15.31 -19.02 2.54
CA ALA A 99 14.62 -17.90 3.17
C ALA A 99 14.33 -16.78 2.17
N SER A 100 13.33 -15.97 2.49
CA SER A 100 13.01 -14.78 1.71
C SER A 100 12.52 -13.62 2.58
N ILE A 101 12.64 -12.42 2.02
CA ILE A 101 12.25 -11.15 2.62
C ILE A 101 11.43 -10.39 1.60
N ILE A 102 10.32 -9.81 2.06
CA ILE A 102 9.52 -8.87 1.30
C ILE A 102 9.82 -7.46 1.81
N SER A 103 10.16 -6.55 0.91
CA SER A 103 10.33 -5.12 1.23
C SER A 103 9.45 -4.28 0.34
N LEU A 104 8.44 -3.62 0.91
CA LEU A 104 7.52 -2.74 0.19
C LEU A 104 7.81 -1.28 0.53
N VAL A 105 7.80 -0.43 -0.49
CA VAL A 105 8.09 1.00 -0.42
C VAL A 105 7.02 1.77 -1.18
N THR A 106 6.45 2.79 -0.55
CA THR A 106 5.43 3.63 -1.19
C THR A 106 5.38 5.04 -0.60
N ALA A 107 4.90 6.00 -1.38
CA ALA A 107 4.44 7.31 -0.90
C ALA A 107 2.93 7.52 -1.15
N SER A 108 2.24 6.53 -1.72
CA SER A 108 0.83 6.64 -2.12
C SER A 108 -0.14 6.28 -0.99
N THR A 109 0.36 5.69 0.11
CA THR A 109 -0.45 5.26 1.26
C THR A 109 0.39 5.28 2.53
N ASP A 110 -0.20 5.77 3.62
CA ASP A 110 0.38 5.69 4.96
C ASP A 110 0.35 4.24 5.46
N LEU A 111 1.49 3.55 5.32
CA LEU A 111 1.62 2.16 5.74
C LEU A 111 1.61 2.02 7.27
N VAL A 112 2.00 3.06 8.02
CA VAL A 112 2.00 3.02 9.49
C VAL A 112 0.57 2.88 9.98
N SER A 113 -0.29 3.80 9.57
CA SER A 113 -1.72 3.76 9.93
C SER A 113 -2.42 2.50 9.40
N LEU A 114 -2.04 2.02 8.21
CA LEU A 114 -2.62 0.82 7.60
C LEU A 114 -2.26 -0.47 8.36
N TYR A 115 -1.00 -0.62 8.80
CA TYR A 115 -0.48 -1.89 9.29
C TYR A 115 -0.39 -2.00 10.80
N THR A 116 -0.22 -0.90 11.55
CA THR A 116 -0.15 -0.96 13.02
C THR A 116 -1.35 -1.71 13.65
N PRO A 117 -2.62 -1.51 13.22
CA PRO A 117 -3.74 -2.29 13.75
C PRO A 117 -3.67 -3.79 13.48
N GLN A 118 -3.00 -4.20 12.39
CA GLN A 118 -2.85 -5.61 11.99
C GLN A 118 -1.73 -6.32 12.78
N LEU A 119 -0.91 -5.56 13.51
CA LEU A 119 0.27 -6.05 14.23
C LEU A 119 0.02 -6.17 15.74
N ALA A 120 -1.23 -6.05 16.20
CA ALA A 120 -1.57 -6.08 17.63
C ALA A 120 -1.16 -7.39 18.34
N SER A 121 -1.08 -8.51 17.61
CA SER A 121 -0.63 -9.81 18.14
C SER A 121 0.90 -10.01 18.10
N PHE A 122 1.63 -9.08 17.49
CA PHE A 122 3.09 -9.14 17.41
C PHE A 122 3.71 -8.42 18.61
N LYS A 123 4.84 -8.94 19.08
CA LYS A 123 5.63 -8.29 20.12
C LYS A 123 6.38 -7.12 19.53
N ASN A 124 6.17 -5.92 20.07
CA ASN A 124 6.98 -4.74 19.72
C ASN A 124 8.39 -4.87 20.33
N ASN A 125 9.42 -4.59 19.54
CA ASN A 125 10.82 -4.63 19.92
C ASN A 125 11.55 -3.38 19.42
N ASN A 126 12.71 -3.10 20.00
CA ASN A 126 13.60 -2.05 19.51
C ASN A 126 14.11 -2.38 18.11
N CYS A 127 13.93 -1.45 17.17
CA CYS A 127 14.50 -1.56 15.84
C CYS A 127 16.02 -1.54 15.88
N LYS A 128 16.64 -2.49 15.16
CA LYS A 128 18.10 -2.59 14.98
C LYS A 128 18.53 -2.52 13.52
N THR A 129 17.62 -2.13 12.63
CA THR A 129 17.87 -2.07 11.19
C THR A 129 18.69 -0.82 10.84
N GLU A 130 19.46 -0.87 9.75
CA GLU A 130 20.22 0.32 9.30
C GLU A 130 19.31 1.52 9.04
N MET A 131 18.11 1.27 8.53
CA MET A 131 17.12 2.32 8.26
C MET A 131 16.60 2.99 9.54
N SER A 132 16.50 2.27 10.66
CA SER A 132 16.15 2.87 11.95
C SER A 132 17.25 3.78 12.53
N LYS A 133 18.46 3.79 11.95
CA LYS A 133 19.55 4.70 12.34
C LYS A 133 19.49 6.03 11.58
N ASP A 134 18.71 6.10 10.51
CA ASP A 134 18.55 7.35 9.77
C ASP A 134 17.72 8.36 10.59
N LYS A 135 18.22 9.59 10.68
CA LYS A 135 17.62 10.65 11.52
C LYS A 135 16.27 11.16 11.02
N ASN A 136 15.93 10.92 9.76
CA ASN A 136 14.66 11.33 9.16
C ASN A 136 13.65 10.18 9.15
N THR A 137 14.01 9.03 9.72
CA THR A 137 13.23 7.81 9.65
C THR A 137 12.80 7.37 11.05
N THR A 138 11.51 7.15 11.26
CA THR A 138 11.02 6.47 12.47
C THR A 138 10.66 5.05 12.08
N CYS A 139 11.08 4.06 12.88
CA CYS A 139 10.72 2.66 12.65
C CYS A 139 10.07 2.07 13.91
N SER A 140 9.05 1.25 13.70
CA SER A 140 8.48 0.35 14.70
C SER A 140 8.72 -1.08 14.24
N CYS A 141 9.34 -1.89 15.10
CA CYS A 141 9.72 -3.25 14.77
C CYS A 141 8.91 -4.24 15.61
N TYR A 142 8.42 -5.26 14.94
CA TYR A 142 7.47 -6.22 15.46
C TYR A 142 7.96 -7.63 15.18
N GLU A 143 7.73 -8.53 16.12
CA GLU A 143 8.15 -9.90 16.00
C GLU A 143 7.06 -10.86 16.46
N SER A 144 6.95 -11.98 15.74
CA SER A 144 6.23 -13.17 16.17
C SER A 144 7.19 -14.35 16.29
N ALA A 145 6.66 -15.55 16.52
CA ALA A 145 7.45 -16.77 16.47
C ALA A 145 8.12 -17.00 15.10
N ASN A 146 7.42 -16.63 14.01
CA ASN A 146 7.81 -17.00 12.65
C ASN A 146 8.30 -15.82 11.80
N PHE A 147 8.02 -14.58 12.20
CA PHE A 147 8.27 -13.41 11.37
C PHE A 147 8.85 -12.24 12.17
N ALA A 148 9.70 -11.46 11.51
CA ALA A 148 10.11 -10.13 11.90
C ALA A 148 9.55 -9.12 10.89
N ILE A 149 8.98 -8.02 11.38
CA ILE A 149 8.32 -6.99 10.59
C ILE A 149 8.85 -5.63 11.02
N ASP A 150 9.41 -4.89 10.07
CA ASP A 150 9.87 -3.52 10.28
C ASP A 150 8.92 -2.58 9.55
N LEU A 151 8.36 -1.60 10.24
CA LEU A 151 7.44 -0.62 9.68
C LEU A 151 8.02 0.77 9.91
N CYS A 152 8.39 1.46 8.84
CA CYS A 152 9.09 2.74 8.93
C CYS A 152 8.39 3.85 8.14
N ASP A 153 8.47 5.07 8.65
CA ASP A 153 8.17 6.31 7.94
C ASP A 153 9.45 7.12 7.73
N GLU A 154 9.73 7.53 6.50
CA GLU A 154 10.89 8.34 6.13
C GLU A 154 10.37 9.70 5.67
N ARG A 155 10.78 10.78 6.36
CA ARG A 155 10.50 12.15 5.92
C ARG A 155 11.41 12.49 4.74
N VAL A 156 10.81 12.81 3.59
CA VAL A 156 11.51 13.09 2.35
C VAL A 156 10.99 14.36 1.68
N LYS A 157 11.86 15.01 0.90
CA LYS A 157 11.42 16.05 -0.04
C LYS A 157 10.90 15.37 -1.30
N LEU A 158 9.61 15.52 -1.57
CA LEU A 158 8.95 15.10 -2.79
C LEU A 158 8.91 16.27 -3.78
N THR A 159 8.66 15.96 -5.05
CA THR A 159 8.54 16.96 -6.13
C THR A 159 7.43 17.99 -5.86
N MET A 160 6.46 17.67 -5.00
CA MET A 160 5.35 18.55 -4.61
C MET A 160 5.50 19.20 -3.22
N GLY A 161 6.66 19.07 -2.57
CA GLY A 161 6.92 19.59 -1.22
C GLY A 161 7.42 18.51 -0.26
N ASP A 162 7.40 18.80 1.03
CA ASP A 162 7.74 17.80 2.05
C ASP A 162 6.66 16.71 2.09
N GLY A 163 7.07 15.46 2.24
CA GLY A 163 6.17 14.32 2.33
C GLY A 163 6.83 13.12 3.01
N ASN A 164 6.09 12.01 3.08
CA ASN A 164 6.56 10.79 3.69
C ASN A 164 6.68 9.68 2.64
N LYS A 165 7.71 8.87 2.80
CA LYS A 165 7.87 7.59 2.13
C LYS A 165 7.81 6.51 3.20
N TYR A 166 6.96 5.53 3.00
CA TYR A 166 6.72 4.46 3.93
C TYR A 166 7.41 3.20 3.46
N PHE A 167 7.90 2.43 4.42
CA PHE A 167 8.57 1.16 4.20
C PHE A 167 7.97 0.10 5.12
N VAL A 168 7.73 -1.09 4.57
CA VAL A 168 7.54 -2.30 5.38
C VAL A 168 8.47 -3.41 4.92
N SER A 169 9.19 -4.03 5.85
CA SER A 169 9.91 -5.28 5.65
C SER A 169 9.19 -6.40 6.35
N VAL A 170 9.08 -7.56 5.71
CA VAL A 170 8.61 -8.80 6.33
C VAL A 170 9.62 -9.89 6.03
N ALA A 171 10.28 -10.39 7.07
CA ALA A 171 11.25 -11.47 7.01
C ALA A 171 10.73 -12.68 7.78
N LYS A 172 10.85 -13.87 7.19
CA LYS A 172 10.66 -15.11 7.92
C LYS A 172 11.88 -15.38 8.81
N LYS A 173 11.64 -15.77 10.06
CA LYS A 173 12.67 -16.15 11.03
C LYS A 173 13.16 -17.57 10.81
#